data_AF-A0A2A5C4U2-F1
#
_entry.id   AF-A0A2A5C4U2-F1
#
_cell.length_a   1.000
_cell.length_b   1.000
_cell.length_c   1.000
_cell.angle_alpha   90.00
_cell.angle_beta   90.00
_cell.angle_gamma   90.00
#
_symmetry.space_group_name_H-M   'P 1'
#
loop_
_entity.id
_entity.type
_entity.pdbx_description
1 polymer ?
#
loop_
_entity_poly.entity_id
_entity_poly.type
_entity_poly.pdbx_seq_one_letter_code
_entity_poly.pdbx_strand_id
1 'polypeptide(L)'
;MQVSLQSETIRPVKQKTENLSQDIDQILSHMTARITESDIAFPINFTFIWHNITFTAKVTSVIGRDDYFALTLTANLGYLPFSAEDAARRKNLLERFAQHFITGKYVLLPNSRIERTLTTDFTGPVNARRLMDVITFTLLDQHTDLKSAYFSITGAVGNTNF
;
A
#
# COMPACT_ATOMS: atom_id res chain seq x y z
N MET A 1 -46.19 43.39 2.27
CA MET A 1 -44.74 43.14 2.05
C MET A 1 -44.49 41.66 2.30
N GLN A 2 -44.44 40.86 1.22
CA GLN A 2 -44.10 39.44 1.25
C GLN A 2 -42.60 39.31 0.93
N VAL A 3 -41.85 38.64 1.79
CA VAL A 3 -40.44 38.31 1.54
C VAL A 3 -40.39 36.88 1.01
N SER A 4 -40.07 36.73 -0.29
CA SER A 4 -39.83 35.44 -0.91
C SER A 4 -38.47 34.90 -0.47
N LEU A 5 -38.47 33.76 0.22
CA LEU A 5 -37.29 32.93 0.44
C LEU A 5 -36.97 32.19 -0.87
N GLN A 6 -35.91 32.60 -1.57
CA GLN A 6 -35.34 31.83 -2.68
C GLN A 6 -34.50 30.69 -2.10
N SER A 7 -34.90 29.46 -2.41
CA SER A 7 -34.20 28.23 -2.08
C SER A 7 -32.94 28.08 -2.96
N GLU A 8 -31.77 28.30 -2.37
CA GLU A 8 -30.50 27.96 -3.00
C GLU A 8 -30.39 26.43 -3.16
N THR A 9 -30.43 26.00 -4.41
CA THR A 9 -30.22 24.60 -4.80
C THR A 9 -28.74 24.29 -4.69
N ILE A 10 -28.32 23.67 -3.59
CA ILE A 10 -26.94 23.18 -3.41
C ILE A 10 -26.72 22.05 -4.41
N ARG A 11 -25.95 22.33 -5.48
CA ARG A 11 -25.51 21.30 -6.44
C ARG A 11 -24.52 20.39 -5.73
N PRO A 12 -24.66 19.04 -5.82
CA PRO A 12 -23.64 18.15 -5.30
C PRO A 12 -22.36 18.33 -6.12
N VAL A 13 -21.29 18.78 -5.47
CA VAL A 13 -19.94 18.79 -6.03
C VAL A 13 -19.60 17.35 -6.36
N LYS A 14 -19.57 17.00 -7.65
CA LYS A 14 -18.96 15.76 -8.13
C LYS A 14 -17.50 15.79 -7.68
N GLN A 15 -17.20 15.13 -6.57
CA GLN A 15 -15.83 14.77 -6.23
C GLN A 15 -15.34 13.83 -7.33
N LYS A 16 -14.58 14.41 -8.26
CA LYS A 16 -13.80 13.66 -9.22
C LYS A 16 -12.75 12.92 -8.40
N THR A 17 -12.99 11.65 -8.12
CA THR A 17 -11.97 10.75 -7.59
C THR A 17 -10.94 10.58 -8.71
N GLU A 18 -10.01 11.52 -8.80
CA GLU A 18 -8.83 11.37 -9.64
C GLU A 18 -8.02 10.24 -9.03
N ASN A 19 -8.07 9.06 -9.68
CA ASN A 19 -7.05 8.04 -9.51
C ASN A 19 -5.75 8.60 -10.09
N LEU A 20 -5.11 9.47 -9.32
CA LEU A 20 -3.76 9.93 -9.57
C LEU A 20 -2.85 8.75 -9.18
N SER A 21 -2.40 7.96 -10.16
CA SER A 21 -1.22 7.13 -9.94
C SER A 21 -0.05 8.08 -9.78
N GLN A 22 0.16 8.59 -8.56
CA GLN A 22 1.30 9.42 -8.26
C GLN A 22 2.53 8.53 -8.37
N ASP A 23 3.45 8.96 -9.24
CA ASP A 23 4.78 8.40 -9.33
C ASP A 23 5.41 8.40 -7.94
N ILE A 24 6.15 7.34 -7.61
CA ILE A 24 6.78 7.18 -6.29
C ILE A 24 7.67 8.41 -6.00
N ASP A 25 8.25 8.99 -7.04
CA ASP A 25 9.01 10.25 -7.02
C ASP A 25 8.19 11.45 -6.51
N GLN A 26 6.91 11.58 -6.88
CA GLN A 26 6.05 12.69 -6.45
C GLN A 26 5.60 12.53 -4.99
N ILE A 27 5.18 11.32 -4.61
CA ILE A 27 4.79 10.99 -3.23
C ILE A 27 5.95 11.28 -2.29
N LEU A 28 7.17 10.92 -2.71
CA LEU A 28 8.36 11.07 -1.89
C LEU A 28 8.94 12.48 -1.96
N SER A 29 8.77 13.22 -3.06
CA SER A 29 9.04 14.67 -3.10
C SER A 29 8.15 15.44 -2.11
N HIS A 30 6.86 15.10 -2.04
CA HIS A 30 5.94 15.65 -1.04
C HIS A 30 6.30 15.24 0.40
N MET A 31 6.85 14.04 0.61
CA MET A 31 7.42 13.67 1.90
C MET A 31 8.72 14.40 2.18
N THR A 32 9.58 14.61 1.19
CA THR A 32 10.85 15.34 1.32
C THR A 32 10.59 16.74 1.84
N ALA A 33 9.58 17.44 1.30
CA ALA A 33 9.19 18.77 1.74
C ALA A 33 8.70 18.81 3.20
N ARG A 34 8.12 17.71 3.71
CA ARG A 34 7.71 17.58 5.12
C ARG A 34 8.82 17.09 6.04
N ILE A 35 9.81 16.38 5.50
CA ILE A 35 10.94 15.75 6.22
C ILE A 35 12.10 16.73 6.44
N THR A 36 12.22 17.78 5.61
CA THR A 36 13.23 18.84 5.77
C THR A 36 12.98 19.79 6.94
N GLU A 37 11.79 19.74 7.58
CA GLU A 37 11.56 20.41 8.86
C GLU A 37 12.11 19.52 9.98
N SER A 38 13.06 20.06 10.72
CA SER A 38 14.04 19.42 11.61
C SER A 38 13.53 18.61 12.82
N ASP A 39 12.28 18.14 12.83
CA ASP A 39 11.75 17.21 13.83
C ASP A 39 10.85 16.15 13.17
N ILE A 40 11.47 15.10 12.63
CA ILE A 40 10.72 13.96 12.10
C ILE A 40 10.23 13.11 13.28
N ALA A 41 8.96 13.29 13.64
CA ALA A 41 8.31 12.45 14.64
C ALA A 41 8.03 11.05 14.07
N PHE A 42 8.58 10.01 14.71
CA PHE A 42 8.28 8.62 14.41
C PHE A 42 7.04 8.14 15.19
N PRO A 43 6.19 7.26 14.61
CA PRO A 43 6.35 6.61 13.32
C PRO A 43 5.95 7.50 12.13
N ILE A 44 6.69 7.38 11.02
CA ILE A 44 6.30 7.96 9.74
C ILE A 44 5.42 6.93 9.02
N ASN A 45 4.24 7.33 8.57
CA ASN A 45 3.33 6.46 7.82
C ASN A 45 3.01 7.09 6.48
N PHE A 46 2.99 6.27 5.43
CA PHE A 46 2.60 6.73 4.11
C PHE A 46 2.10 5.60 3.21
N THR A 47 1.53 5.95 2.06
CA THR A 47 1.03 4.99 1.07
C THR A 47 1.58 5.31 -0.30
N PHE A 48 1.82 4.28 -1.11
CA PHE A 48 2.21 4.43 -2.50
C PHE A 48 1.69 3.25 -3.33
N ILE A 49 1.73 3.38 -4.66
CA ILE A 49 1.34 2.33 -5.59
C ILE A 49 2.58 1.86 -6.35
N TRP A 50 2.78 0.55 -6.41
CA TRP A 50 3.84 -0.06 -7.22
C TRP A 50 3.28 -1.28 -7.95
N HIS A 51 3.43 -1.34 -9.27
CA HIS A 51 2.83 -2.38 -10.12
C HIS A 51 1.33 -2.64 -9.85
N ASN A 52 0.54 -1.57 -9.68
CA ASN A 52 -0.89 -1.60 -9.33
C ASN A 52 -1.22 -2.19 -7.95
N ILE A 53 -0.22 -2.48 -7.14
CA ILE A 53 -0.39 -2.93 -5.75
C ILE A 53 -0.28 -1.69 -4.85
N THR A 54 -1.26 -1.50 -3.97
CA THR A 54 -1.18 -0.45 -2.95
C THR A 54 -0.35 -0.93 -1.78
N PHE A 55 0.65 -0.15 -1.40
CA PHE A 55 1.48 -0.38 -0.22
C PHE A 55 1.18 0.66 0.85
N THR A 56 1.10 0.18 2.09
CA THR A 56 1.18 1.02 3.28
C THR A 56 2.57 0.85 3.88
N ALA A 57 3.32 1.95 4.00
CA ALA A 57 4.63 2.00 4.58
C ALA A 57 4.59 2.60 5.99
N LYS A 58 5.38 2.02 6.89
CA LYS A 58 5.61 2.51 8.24
C LYS A 58 7.11 2.49 8.53
N VAL A 59 7.65 3.63 8.98
CA VAL A 59 9.02 3.74 9.46
C VAL A 59 8.99 3.97 10.96
N THR A 60 9.72 3.14 11.72
CA THR A 60 9.85 3.25 13.17
C THR A 60 11.31 3.31 13.57
N SER A 61 11.64 4.10 14.59
CA SER A 61 12.92 3.97 15.30
C SER A 61 12.95 2.69 16.12
N VAL A 62 14.11 2.06 16.22
CA VAL A 62 14.32 0.87 17.03
C VAL A 62 14.74 1.28 18.44
N ILE A 63 13.94 0.90 19.44
CA ILE A 63 14.21 1.24 20.85
C ILE A 63 15.60 0.72 21.25
N GLY A 64 16.41 1.60 21.85
CA GLY A 64 17.75 1.26 22.36
C GLY A 64 18.86 1.27 21.30
N ARG A 65 18.59 1.75 20.08
CA ARG A 65 19.60 1.97 19.05
C ARG A 65 19.36 3.28 18.31
N ASP A 66 20.17 4.27 18.63
CA ASP A 66 20.22 5.51 17.86
C ASP A 66 20.66 5.16 16.41
N ASP A 67 20.04 5.82 15.43
CA ASP A 67 20.26 5.60 13.98
C ASP A 67 19.86 4.23 13.41
N TYR A 68 19.05 3.43 14.13
CA TYR A 68 18.44 2.22 13.58
C TYR A 68 16.94 2.40 13.35
N PHE A 69 16.50 2.06 12.15
CA PHE A 69 15.12 2.20 11.71
C PHE A 69 14.62 0.90 11.06
N ALA A 70 13.34 0.63 11.25
CA ALA A 70 12.65 -0.46 10.56
C ALA A 70 11.65 0.15 9.57
N LEU A 71 11.72 -0.28 8.31
CA LEU A 71 10.72 -0.04 7.29
C LEU A 71 9.81 -1.27 7.22
N THR A 72 8.52 -1.07 7.45
CA THR A 72 7.48 -2.08 7.20
C THR A 72 6.66 -1.67 5.99
N LEU A 73 6.58 -2.54 4.98
CA LEU A 73 5.76 -2.38 3.79
C LEU A 73 4.66 -3.44 3.78
N THR A 74 3.41 -3.02 3.86
CA THR A 74 2.24 -3.91 3.77
C THR A 74 1.59 -3.76 2.41
N ALA A 75 1.72 -4.79 1.58
CA ALA A 75 1.08 -4.91 0.28
C ALA A 75 -0.38 -5.35 0.44
N ASN A 76 -1.32 -4.57 -0.09
CA ASN A 76 -2.70 -5.00 -0.28
C ASN A 76 -2.84 -5.69 -1.64
N LEU A 77 -3.05 -7.00 -1.63
CA LEU A 77 -3.05 -7.83 -2.83
C LEU A 77 -4.46 -8.08 -3.38
N GLY A 78 -5.48 -7.56 -2.70
CA GLY A 78 -6.88 -7.74 -3.07
C GLY A 78 -7.66 -8.48 -2.01
N TYR A 79 -8.72 -9.14 -2.45
CA TYR A 79 -9.77 -9.65 -1.58
C TYR A 79 -10.13 -11.09 -1.95
N LEU A 80 -10.32 -11.92 -0.93
CA LEU A 80 -10.86 -13.26 -1.05
C LEU A 80 -12.39 -13.19 -0.92
N PRO A 81 -13.18 -13.53 -1.96
CA PRO A 81 -14.63 -13.47 -1.90
C PRO A 81 -15.21 -14.32 -0.79
N PHE A 82 -16.30 -13.83 -0.18
CA PHE A 82 -17.13 -14.67 0.69
C PHE A 82 -17.75 -15.79 -0.15
N SER A 83 -18.00 -16.94 0.49
CA SER A 83 -18.62 -18.08 -0.20
C SER A 83 -20.01 -17.76 -0.76
N ALA A 84 -20.72 -16.81 -0.14
CA ALA A 84 -22.01 -16.32 -0.61
C ALA A 84 -21.92 -15.46 -1.88
N GLU A 85 -20.77 -14.84 -2.14
CA GLU A 85 -20.54 -14.01 -3.33
C GLU A 85 -20.08 -14.86 -4.51
N ASP A 86 -19.04 -15.68 -4.30
CA ASP A 86 -18.48 -16.56 -5.33
C ASP A 86 -17.71 -17.74 -4.69
N ALA A 87 -18.43 -18.83 -4.44
CA ALA A 87 -17.88 -20.04 -3.85
C ALA A 87 -16.79 -20.69 -4.72
N ALA A 88 -16.92 -20.62 -6.04
CA ALA A 88 -15.99 -21.25 -6.98
C ALA A 88 -14.65 -20.51 -6.99
N ARG A 89 -14.68 -19.18 -7.11
CA ARG A 89 -13.48 -18.34 -7.04
C ARG A 89 -12.82 -18.41 -5.67
N ARG A 90 -13.60 -18.40 -4.58
CA ARG A 90 -13.08 -18.57 -3.22
C ARG A 90 -12.30 -19.87 -3.08
N LYS A 91 -12.87 -20.99 -3.52
CA LYS A 91 -12.20 -22.30 -3.48
C LYS A 91 -10.89 -22.27 -4.27
N ASN A 92 -10.92 -21.74 -5.49
CA ASN A 92 -9.72 -21.67 -6.34
C ASN A 92 -8.59 -20.84 -5.70
N LEU A 93 -8.92 -19.68 -5.12
CA LEU A 93 -7.94 -18.83 -4.44
C LEU A 93 -7.39 -19.48 -3.18
N LEU A 94 -8.23 -20.14 -2.39
CA LEU A 94 -7.78 -20.88 -1.20
C LEU A 94 -6.84 -22.02 -1.58
N GLU A 95 -7.12 -22.78 -2.64
CA GLU A 95 -6.22 -23.85 -3.11
C GLU A 95 -4.85 -23.32 -3.55
N ARG A 96 -4.82 -22.17 -4.23
CA ARG A 96 -3.56 -21.53 -4.67
C ARG A 96 -2.76 -20.92 -3.52
N PHE A 97 -3.43 -20.31 -2.54
CA PHE A 97 -2.78 -19.58 -1.45
C PHE A 97 -2.68 -20.33 -0.13
N ALA A 98 -3.25 -21.54 0.00
CA ALA A 98 -3.25 -22.30 1.26
C ALA A 98 -1.85 -22.41 1.86
N GLN A 99 -0.86 -22.82 1.06
CA GLN A 99 0.52 -22.96 1.52
C GLN A 99 1.17 -21.62 1.89
N HIS A 100 0.78 -20.57 1.19
CA HIS A 100 1.24 -19.20 1.42
C HIS A 100 0.69 -18.60 2.71
N PHE A 101 -0.55 -18.96 3.09
CA PHE A 101 -1.12 -18.62 4.40
C PHE A 101 -0.49 -19.45 5.52
N ILE A 102 -0.28 -20.75 5.32
CA ILE A 102 0.34 -21.64 6.32
C ILE A 102 1.77 -21.21 6.65
N THR A 103 2.55 -20.82 5.64
CA THR A 103 3.93 -20.34 5.83
C THR A 103 4.01 -18.94 6.46
N GLY A 104 2.87 -18.26 6.67
CA GLY A 104 2.82 -16.91 7.22
C GLY A 104 3.33 -15.83 6.26
N LYS A 105 3.64 -16.18 5.00
CA LYS A 105 4.09 -15.23 3.98
C LYS A 105 2.99 -14.24 3.58
N TYR A 106 1.73 -14.66 3.71
CA TYR A 106 0.55 -13.88 3.42
C TYR A 106 -0.44 -14.02 4.58
N VAL A 107 -1.20 -12.97 4.83
CA VAL A 107 -2.20 -12.91 5.89
C VAL A 107 -3.56 -12.64 5.28
N LEU A 108 -4.55 -13.43 5.67
CA LEU A 108 -5.96 -13.15 5.38
C LEU A 108 -6.56 -12.41 6.58
N LEU A 109 -6.94 -11.16 6.38
CA LEU A 109 -7.58 -10.35 7.42
C LEU A 109 -9.06 -10.69 7.59
N PRO A 110 -9.70 -10.32 8.73
CA PRO A 110 -11.12 -10.59 8.98
C PRO A 110 -12.08 -9.97 7.95
N ASN A 111 -11.68 -8.88 7.29
CA ASN A 111 -12.42 -8.27 6.18
C ASN A 111 -12.16 -8.98 4.82
N SER A 112 -11.59 -10.17 4.86
CA SER A 112 -11.13 -10.99 3.74
C SER A 112 -10.12 -10.34 2.78
N ARG A 113 -9.45 -9.26 3.21
CA ARG A 113 -8.31 -8.71 2.49
C ARG A 113 -7.10 -9.62 2.62
N ILE A 114 -6.39 -9.83 1.52
CA ILE A 114 -5.12 -10.56 1.49
C ILE A 114 -3.99 -9.55 1.52
N GLU A 115 -3.12 -9.70 2.52
CA GLU A 115 -1.96 -8.83 2.70
C GLU A 115 -0.66 -9.61 2.74
N ARG A 116 0.42 -8.93 2.40
CA ARG A 116 1.78 -9.39 2.63
C ARG A 116 2.59 -8.27 3.26
N THR A 117 3.27 -8.58 4.36
CA THR A 117 4.14 -7.63 5.05
C THR A 117 5.59 -7.96 4.77
N LEU A 118 6.36 -6.94 4.39
CA LEU A 118 7.80 -6.98 4.23
C LEU A 118 8.42 -6.04 5.27
N THR A 119 9.46 -6.50 5.95
CA THR A 119 10.18 -5.67 6.91
C THR A 119 11.64 -5.61 6.52
N THR A 120 12.22 -4.42 6.55
CA THR A 120 13.64 -4.20 6.26
C THR A 120 14.20 -3.20 7.26
N ASP A 121 15.26 -3.60 7.93
CA ASP A 121 15.98 -2.73 8.85
C ASP A 121 17.08 -1.97 8.09
N PHE A 122 17.28 -0.72 8.45
CA PHE A 122 18.33 0.12 7.86
C PHE A 122 18.91 1.10 8.87
N THR A 123 20.13 1.54 8.59
CA THR A 123 20.86 2.51 9.41
C THR A 123 21.16 3.80 8.65
N GLY A 124 21.45 4.84 9.42
CA GLY A 124 21.80 6.17 8.94
C GLY A 124 20.61 7.12 8.86
N PRO A 125 20.80 8.33 8.31
CA PRO A 125 19.80 9.38 8.36
C PRO A 125 18.53 9.00 7.58
N VAL A 126 17.37 9.22 8.20
CA VAL A 126 16.07 9.06 7.54
C VAL A 126 15.78 10.30 6.71
N ASN A 127 16.16 10.24 5.43
CA ASN A 127 15.78 11.22 4.42
C ASN A 127 15.09 10.52 3.24
N ALA A 128 14.42 11.30 2.39
CA ALA A 128 13.60 10.76 1.31
C ALA A 128 14.41 9.90 0.32
N ARG A 129 15.64 10.30 -0.01
CA ARG A 129 16.52 9.52 -0.88
C ARG A 129 16.87 8.16 -0.26
N ARG A 130 17.18 8.13 1.03
CA ARG A 130 17.47 6.89 1.73
C ARG A 130 16.24 5.98 1.82
N LEU A 131 15.07 6.55 2.09
CA LEU A 131 13.82 5.79 2.10
C LEU A 131 13.51 5.21 0.72
N MET A 132 13.72 5.98 -0.36
CA MET A 132 13.63 5.50 -1.75
C MET A 132 14.50 4.29 -1.99
N ASP A 133 15.79 4.39 -1.64
CA ASP A 133 16.76 3.31 -1.87
C ASP A 133 16.31 2.05 -1.12
N VAL A 134 15.96 2.18 0.17
CA VAL A 134 15.53 1.04 0.99
C VAL A 134 14.25 0.42 0.43
N ILE A 135 13.22 1.21 0.13
CA ILE A 135 11.97 0.71 -0.47
C ILE A 135 12.26 -0.02 -1.78
N THR A 136 13.07 0.58 -2.66
CA THR A 136 13.40 0.02 -3.97
C THR A 136 14.12 -1.31 -3.82
N PHE A 137 15.14 -1.39 -2.96
CA PHE A 137 15.85 -2.65 -2.72
C PHE A 137 14.95 -3.72 -2.10
N THR A 138 14.11 -3.36 -1.12
CA THR A 138 13.14 -4.28 -0.52
C THR A 138 12.14 -4.82 -1.55
N LEU A 139 11.67 -3.97 -2.48
CA LEU A 139 10.71 -4.38 -3.51
C LEU A 139 11.35 -5.19 -4.63
N LEU A 140 12.58 -4.85 -5.05
CA LEU A 140 13.32 -5.59 -6.08
C LEU A 140 13.64 -7.02 -5.62
N ASP A 141 14.03 -7.19 -4.36
CA ASP A 141 14.27 -8.49 -3.75
C ASP A 141 13.01 -9.39 -3.76
N GLN A 142 11.82 -8.79 -3.84
CA GLN A 142 10.53 -9.48 -3.70
C GLN A 142 9.68 -9.43 -4.98
N HIS A 143 10.20 -8.89 -6.08
CA HIS A 143 9.43 -8.52 -7.27
C HIS A 143 8.65 -9.68 -7.90
N THR A 144 9.30 -10.84 -8.09
CA THR A 144 8.70 -12.00 -8.76
C THR A 144 7.53 -12.60 -7.96
N ASP A 145 7.65 -12.62 -6.63
CA ASP A 145 6.66 -13.23 -5.75
C ASP A 145 5.40 -12.35 -5.60
N LEU A 146 5.57 -11.02 -5.53
CA LEU A 146 4.45 -10.10 -5.38
C LEU A 146 3.57 -10.01 -6.63
N LYS A 147 4.22 -9.93 -7.81
CA LYS A 147 3.53 -9.80 -9.09
C LYS A 147 2.69 -11.05 -9.41
N SER A 148 3.27 -12.24 -9.20
CA SER A 148 2.57 -13.52 -9.40
C SER A 148 1.38 -13.69 -8.45
N ALA A 149 1.52 -13.30 -7.19
CA ALA A 149 0.45 -13.33 -6.21
C ALA A 149 -0.70 -12.37 -6.57
N TYR A 150 -0.38 -11.10 -6.88
CA TYR A 150 -1.38 -10.10 -7.25
C TYR A 150 -2.22 -10.52 -8.46
N PHE A 151 -1.57 -11.05 -9.51
CA PHE A 151 -2.29 -11.54 -10.68
C PHE A 151 -3.17 -12.75 -10.38
N SER A 152 -2.69 -13.66 -9.52
CA SER A 152 -3.49 -14.81 -9.11
C SER A 152 -4.76 -14.42 -8.35
N ILE A 153 -4.73 -13.29 -7.61
CA ILE A 153 -5.87 -12.81 -6.82
C ILE A 153 -6.85 -11.98 -7.67
N THR A 154 -6.31 -11.04 -8.44
CA THR A 154 -7.12 -10.06 -9.16
C THR A 154 -7.58 -10.52 -10.54
N GLY A 155 -6.92 -11.53 -11.12
CA GLY A 155 -7.17 -11.95 -12.49
C GLY A 155 -6.80 -10.90 -13.54
N ALA A 156 -6.14 -9.81 -13.14
CA ALA A 156 -5.63 -8.81 -14.07
C ALA A 156 -4.62 -9.48 -15.00
N VAL A 157 -4.87 -9.49 -16.30
CA VAL A 157 -3.88 -9.95 -17.27
C VAL A 157 -2.76 -8.92 -17.25
N GLY A 158 -1.58 -9.31 -16.76
CA GLY A 158 -0.40 -8.47 -16.86
C GLY A 158 -0.14 -8.18 -18.32
N ASN A 159 -0.23 -6.92 -18.74
CA ASN A 159 0.38 -6.49 -19.99
C ASN A 159 1.88 -6.74 -19.82
N THR A 160 2.34 -7.85 -20.42
CA THR A 160 3.74 -8.21 -20.56
C THR A 160 4.35 -7.30 -21.61
N ASN A 161 4.64 -6.06 -21.26
CA ASN A 161 5.56 -5.24 -22.04
C ASN A 161 6.67 -4.75 -21.12
N PHE A 162 7.85 -5.25 -21.46
CA PHE A 162 9.22 -5.07 -21.00
C PHE A 162 9.50 -3.90 -20.05
#